data_AF-A0A0S8C732-F1
#
_entry.id   AF-A0A0S8C732-F1
#
_cell.length_a   1.000
_cell.length_b   1.000
_cell.length_c   1.000
_cell.angle_alpha   90.00
_cell.angle_beta   90.00
_cell.angle_gamma   90.00
#
_symmetry.space_group_name_H-M   'P 1'
#
loop_
_entity.id
_entity.type
_entity.pdbx_description
1 polymer ?
#
loop_
_entity_poly.entity_id
_entity_poly.type
_entity_poly.pdbx_seq_one_letter_code
_entity_poly.pdbx_strand_id
1 'polypeptide(L)'
;MKRYIKFYIVAFVLLVLPYYMAFAGDTFSVAMVSFPAFLFFISHFILSAVRLLGKKDVRINAIKSISSLILIVSLGIPLTLSDQGLRELTEKRMQIINELKPVFAKYYSDNGCFPKSLEDLVPNYIEAIPEELINDGKKDPYKKIYYELTCGEPKFYFRTIRGPDSSASLNVVTGEYWHDT
;
A
#
# COMPACT_ATOMS: atom_id res chain seq x y z
N MET A 1 32.48 -23.23 -9.35
CA MET A 1 32.06 -21.87 -9.78
C MET A 1 30.61 -21.79 -10.29
N LYS A 2 30.17 -22.64 -11.22
CA LYS A 2 28.82 -22.55 -11.86
C LYS A 2 27.60 -22.64 -10.91
N ARG A 3 27.68 -23.38 -9.79
CA ARG A 3 26.53 -23.53 -8.85
C ARG A 3 26.28 -22.31 -7.95
N TYR A 4 27.31 -21.52 -7.65
CA TYR A 4 27.18 -20.34 -6.77
C TYR A 4 26.56 -19.16 -7.52
N ILE A 5 26.98 -18.97 -8.78
CA ILE A 5 26.44 -17.94 -9.67
C ILE A 5 24.93 -18.12 -9.85
N LYS A 6 24.45 -19.36 -10.04
CA LYS A 6 23.01 -19.64 -10.15
C LYS A 6 22.21 -19.19 -8.92
N PHE A 7 22.72 -19.45 -7.72
CA PHE A 7 22.07 -19.01 -6.48
C PHE A 7 21.95 -17.48 -6.44
N TYR A 8 23.03 -16.76 -6.71
CA TYR A 8 23.03 -15.30 -6.65
C TYR A 8 22.19 -14.64 -7.75
N ILE A 9 22.12 -15.23 -8.95
CA ILE A 9 21.21 -14.74 -10.00
C ILE A 9 19.75 -14.89 -9.56
N VAL A 10 19.37 -16.06 -9.03
CA VAL A 10 18.00 -16.28 -8.54
C VAL A 10 17.70 -15.37 -7.34
N ALA A 11 18.64 -15.24 -6.40
CA ALA A 11 18.52 -14.35 -5.26
C ALA A 11 18.34 -12.89 -5.67
N PHE A 12 19.06 -12.44 -6.71
CA PHE A 12 18.94 -11.09 -7.25
C PHE A 12 17.53 -10.86 -7.83
N VAL A 13 17.02 -11.78 -8.66
CA VAL A 13 15.66 -11.67 -9.21
C VAL A 13 14.61 -11.63 -8.10
N LEU A 14 14.73 -12.52 -7.12
CA LEU A 14 13.82 -12.60 -5.97
C LEU A 14 13.88 -11.39 -5.04
N LEU A 15 14.97 -10.61 -5.07
CA LEU A 15 15.10 -9.37 -4.32
C LEU A 15 14.59 -8.15 -5.08
N VAL A 16 14.87 -8.04 -6.38
CA VAL A 16 14.51 -6.85 -7.15
C VAL A 16 12.99 -6.71 -7.27
N LEU A 17 12.27 -7.82 -7.42
CA LEU A 17 10.83 -7.81 -7.68
C LEU A 17 10.03 -7.23 -6.48
N PRO A 18 10.23 -7.64 -5.22
CA PRO A 18 9.61 -6.99 -4.06
C PRO A 18 9.89 -5.50 -3.95
N TYR A 19 11.12 -5.05 -4.24
CA TYR A 19 11.47 -3.63 -4.17
C TYR A 19 10.74 -2.82 -5.24
N TYR A 20 10.68 -3.34 -6.47
CA TYR A 20 9.92 -2.72 -7.54
C TYR A 20 8.43 -2.57 -7.15
N MET A 21 7.82 -3.62 -6.60
CA MET A 21 6.43 -3.58 -6.15
C MET A 21 6.22 -2.62 -4.97
N ALA A 22 7.19 -2.53 -4.05
CA ALA A 22 7.12 -1.60 -2.93
C ALA A 22 7.16 -0.14 -3.40
N PHE A 23 8.01 0.18 -4.37
CA PHE A 23 8.02 1.52 -4.99
C PHE A 23 6.74 1.83 -5.78
N ALA A 24 6.08 0.81 -6.33
CA ALA A 24 4.77 0.95 -6.95
C ALA A 24 3.61 1.13 -5.94
N GLY A 25 3.87 0.94 -4.63
CA GLY A 25 2.88 1.08 -3.57
C GLY A 25 1.88 -0.08 -3.47
N ASP A 26 2.19 -1.25 -4.06
CA ASP A 26 1.32 -2.42 -4.06
C ASP A 26 1.72 -3.39 -2.93
N THR A 27 1.17 -3.16 -1.74
CA THR A 27 1.41 -3.97 -0.52
C THR A 27 1.09 -5.44 -0.70
N PHE A 28 0.03 -5.76 -1.44
CA PHE A 28 -0.38 -7.14 -1.67
C PHE A 28 0.62 -7.85 -2.58
N SER A 29 1.01 -7.23 -3.69
CA SER A 29 2.03 -7.78 -4.58
C SER A 29 3.39 -7.92 -3.89
N VAL A 30 3.78 -6.97 -3.02
CA VAL A 30 5.00 -7.10 -2.20
C VAL A 30 4.95 -8.36 -1.34
N ALA A 31 3.84 -8.62 -0.63
CA ALA A 31 3.69 -9.80 0.20
C ALA A 31 3.72 -11.10 -0.63
N MET A 32 2.97 -11.14 -1.73
CA MET A 32 2.86 -12.31 -2.61
C MET A 32 4.19 -12.70 -3.27
N VAL A 33 5.02 -11.72 -3.59
CA VAL A 33 6.34 -11.94 -4.21
C VAL A 33 7.42 -12.21 -3.16
N SER A 34 7.33 -11.57 -1.99
CA SER A 34 8.30 -11.76 -0.90
C SER A 34 8.18 -13.14 -0.25
N PHE A 35 6.98 -13.74 -0.22
CA PHE A 35 6.78 -15.05 0.40
C PHE A 35 7.56 -16.19 -0.28
N PRO A 36 7.50 -16.39 -1.62
CA PRO A 36 8.37 -17.34 -2.31
C PRO A 36 9.86 -17.05 -2.11
N ALA A 37 10.26 -15.78 -2.09
CA ALA A 37 11.65 -15.38 -1.85
C ALA A 37 12.12 -15.80 -0.44
N PHE A 38 11.27 -15.58 0.56
CA PHE A 38 11.52 -15.99 1.94
C PHE A 38 11.69 -17.51 2.06
N LEU A 39 10.79 -18.30 1.46
CA LEU A 39 10.89 -19.77 1.44
C LEU A 39 12.17 -20.27 0.75
N PHE A 40 12.56 -19.61 -0.33
CA PHE A 40 13.80 -19.92 -1.04
C PHE A 40 15.05 -19.64 -0.17
N PHE A 41 15.13 -18.49 0.48
CA PHE A 41 16.29 -18.16 1.32
C PHE A 41 16.35 -18.98 2.61
N ILE A 42 15.22 -19.24 3.27
CA ILE A 42 15.20 -20.03 4.51
C ILE A 42 15.59 -21.49 4.26
N SER A 43 15.10 -22.09 3.16
CA SER A 43 15.49 -23.46 2.79
C SER A 43 16.99 -23.55 2.48
N HIS A 44 17.54 -22.55 1.80
CA HIS A 44 18.99 -22.47 1.53
C HIS A 44 19.82 -22.22 2.78
N PHE A 45 19.33 -21.43 3.74
CA PHE A 45 19.95 -21.23 5.04
C PHE A 45 20.03 -22.55 5.81
N ILE A 46 18.90 -23.24 5.97
CA ILE A 46 18.82 -24.53 6.71
C ILE A 46 19.75 -25.56 6.06
N LEU A 47 19.69 -25.73 4.73
CA LEU A 47 20.53 -26.69 4.02
C LEU A 47 22.03 -26.39 4.18
N SER A 48 22.40 -25.11 4.18
CA SER A 48 23.79 -24.67 4.33
C SER A 48 24.26 -24.86 5.79
N ALA A 49 23.41 -24.57 6.77
CA ALA A 49 23.68 -24.79 8.18
C ALA A 49 23.88 -26.28 8.52
N VAL A 50 23.01 -27.17 8.01
CA VAL A 50 23.15 -28.62 8.18
C VAL A 50 24.48 -29.13 7.59
N ARG A 51 24.88 -28.63 6.42
CA ARG A 51 26.17 -29.00 5.80
C ARG A 51 27.37 -28.46 6.56
N LEU A 52 27.24 -27.29 7.18
CA LEU A 52 28.26 -26.71 8.04
C LEU A 52 28.51 -27.59 9.28
N LEU A 53 27.43 -28.06 9.93
CA LEU A 53 27.50 -28.98 11.06
C LEU A 53 28.16 -30.31 10.69
N GLY A 54 27.90 -30.81 9.48
CA GLY A 54 28.55 -32.00 8.93
C GLY A 54 30.01 -31.80 8.50
N LYS A 55 30.63 -30.64 8.77
CA LYS A 55 32.00 -30.25 8.39
C LYS A 55 32.32 -30.39 6.89
N LYS A 56 31.31 -30.42 6.02
CA LYS A 56 31.50 -30.48 4.56
C LYS A 56 31.63 -29.06 4.03
N ASP A 57 32.68 -28.79 3.26
CA ASP A 57 32.89 -27.51 2.56
C ASP A 57 32.61 -26.28 3.44
N VAL A 58 33.17 -26.26 4.66
CA VAL A 58 32.81 -25.34 5.75
C VAL A 58 32.79 -23.88 5.29
N ARG A 59 33.84 -23.40 4.61
CA ARG A 59 33.92 -22.01 4.12
C ARG A 59 32.75 -21.65 3.19
N ILE A 60 32.41 -22.54 2.26
CA ILE A 60 31.40 -22.28 1.24
C ILE A 60 29.99 -22.27 1.86
N ASN A 61 29.72 -23.22 2.75
CA ASN A 61 28.43 -23.31 3.41
C ASN A 61 28.24 -22.20 4.46
N ALA A 62 29.32 -21.74 5.10
CA ALA A 62 29.30 -20.55 5.96
C ALA A 62 28.88 -19.30 5.16
N ILE A 63 29.52 -19.05 4.01
CA ILE A 63 29.19 -17.92 3.15
C ILE A 63 27.72 -17.99 2.72
N LYS A 64 27.24 -19.15 2.24
CA LYS A 64 25.83 -19.30 1.83
C LYS A 64 24.84 -19.08 2.97
N SER A 65 25.17 -19.56 4.17
CA SER A 65 24.33 -19.39 5.36
C SER A 65 24.21 -17.90 5.71
N ILE A 66 25.35 -17.20 5.80
CA ILE A 66 25.41 -15.76 6.08
C ILE A 66 24.69 -14.96 4.98
N SER A 67 24.96 -15.25 3.71
CA SER A 67 24.29 -14.58 2.60
C SER A 67 22.77 -14.80 2.63
N SER A 68 22.31 -16.02 2.89
CA SER A 68 20.86 -16.31 2.98
C SER A 68 20.21 -15.55 4.12
N LEU A 69 20.90 -15.44 5.28
CA LEU A 69 20.41 -14.66 6.42
C LEU A 69 20.29 -13.16 6.07
N ILE A 70 21.31 -12.59 5.43
CA ILE A 70 21.29 -11.18 4.97
C ILE A 70 20.13 -10.96 3.99
N LEU A 71 19.92 -11.90 3.05
CA LEU A 71 18.84 -11.83 2.07
C LEU A 71 17.45 -11.89 2.73
N ILE A 72 17.27 -12.74 3.75
CA ILE A 72 16.03 -12.79 4.53
C ILE A 72 15.76 -11.44 5.20
N VAL A 73 16.76 -10.86 5.88
CA VAL A 73 16.62 -9.55 6.53
C VAL A 73 16.30 -8.45 5.49
N SER A 74 16.92 -8.54 4.31
CA SER A 74 16.73 -7.56 3.22
C SER A 74 15.30 -7.58 2.63
N LEU A 75 14.56 -8.68 2.77
CA LEU A 75 13.15 -8.77 2.38
C LEU A 75 12.21 -8.02 3.35
N GLY A 76 12.67 -7.67 4.57
CA GLY A 76 11.89 -6.85 5.49
C GLY A 76 11.71 -5.40 5.01
N ILE A 77 12.70 -4.87 4.28
CA ILE A 77 12.71 -3.49 3.78
C ILE A 77 11.55 -3.19 2.81
N PRO A 78 11.30 -3.98 1.74
CA PRO A 78 10.18 -3.69 0.84
C PRO A 78 8.83 -3.78 1.54
N LEU A 79 8.68 -4.66 2.54
CA LEU A 79 7.45 -4.74 3.35
C LEU A 79 7.24 -3.44 4.14
N THR A 80 8.26 -2.94 4.82
CA THR A 80 8.14 -1.69 5.59
C THR A 80 7.96 -0.46 4.71
N LEU A 81 8.65 -0.38 3.57
CA LEU A 81 8.48 0.71 2.60
C LEU A 81 7.05 0.75 2.05
N SER A 82 6.50 -0.42 1.72
CA SER A 82 5.14 -0.52 1.20
C SER A 82 4.11 -0.11 2.26
N ASP A 83 4.31 -0.47 3.53
CA ASP A 83 3.45 -0.05 4.64
C ASP A 83 3.52 1.46 4.90
N GLN A 84 4.71 2.06 4.82
CA GLN A 84 4.90 3.51 4.97
C GLN A 84 4.17 4.28 3.87
N GLY A 85 4.37 3.88 2.60
CA GLY A 85 3.67 4.51 1.47
C GLY A 85 2.14 4.39 1.60
N LEU A 86 1.64 3.27 2.12
CA LEU A 86 0.21 3.10 2.38
C LEU A 86 -0.30 4.03 3.49
N ARG A 87 0.48 4.19 4.57
CA ARG A 87 0.11 5.07 5.68
C ARG A 87 0.05 6.52 5.22
N GLU A 88 1.06 6.98 4.50
CA GLU A 88 1.10 8.33 3.94
C GLU A 88 -0.07 8.58 2.96
N LEU A 89 -0.40 7.62 2.11
CA LEU A 89 -1.55 7.74 1.20
C LEU A 89 -2.88 7.83 1.96
N THR A 90 -3.03 7.05 3.03
CA THR A 90 -4.23 7.06 3.88
C THR A 90 -4.36 8.37 4.64
N GLU A 91 -3.27 8.85 5.23
CA GLU A 91 -3.20 10.16 5.90
C GLU A 91 -3.59 11.29 4.94
N LYS A 92 -3.04 11.30 3.71
CA LYS A 92 -3.42 12.27 2.67
C LYS A 92 -4.90 12.23 2.31
N ARG A 93 -5.47 11.03 2.10
CA ARG A 93 -6.90 10.89 1.80
C ARG A 93 -7.78 11.40 2.94
N MET A 94 -7.42 11.09 4.18
CA MET A 94 -8.14 11.59 5.35
C MET A 94 -8.03 13.10 5.50
N GLN A 95 -6.87 13.68 5.18
CA GLN A 95 -6.68 15.13 5.16
C GLN A 95 -7.60 15.77 4.12
N ILE A 96 -7.60 15.28 2.88
CA ILE A 96 -8.49 15.76 1.80
C ILE A 96 -9.96 15.70 2.23
N ILE A 97 -10.41 14.60 2.82
CA ILE A 97 -11.80 14.46 3.29
C ILE A 97 -12.10 15.47 4.42
N ASN A 98 -11.17 15.69 5.35
CA ASN A 98 -11.34 16.67 6.41
C ASN A 98 -11.42 18.12 5.87
N GLU A 99 -10.65 18.43 4.83
CA GLU A 99 -10.69 19.72 4.14
C GLU A 99 -12.00 19.92 3.36
N LEU A 100 -12.63 18.85 2.88
CA LEU A 100 -13.95 18.91 2.24
C LEU A 100 -15.12 19.14 3.21
N LYS A 101 -15.02 18.73 4.49
CA LYS A 101 -16.11 18.90 5.48
C LYS A 101 -16.72 20.32 5.52
N PRO A 102 -15.93 21.41 5.64
CA PRO A 102 -16.48 22.77 5.65
C PRO A 102 -17.19 23.13 4.34
N VAL A 103 -16.74 22.60 3.20
CA VAL A 103 -17.39 22.82 1.89
C VAL A 103 -18.79 22.22 1.88
N PHE A 104 -18.93 21.00 2.37
CA PHE A 104 -20.22 20.32 2.47
C PHE A 104 -21.17 21.02 3.44
N ALA A 105 -20.65 21.50 4.58
CA ALA A 105 -21.45 22.28 5.53
C ALA A 105 -21.95 23.60 4.90
N LYS A 106 -21.10 24.28 4.14
CA LYS A 106 -21.48 25.51 3.42
C LYS A 106 -22.51 25.24 2.33
N TYR A 107 -22.29 24.21 1.51
CA TYR A 107 -23.26 23.80 0.48
C TYR A 107 -24.63 23.50 1.08
N TYR A 108 -24.68 22.75 2.19
CA TYR A 108 -25.93 22.44 2.88
C TYR A 108 -26.61 23.69 3.44
N SER A 109 -25.84 24.62 4.01
CA SER A 109 -26.36 25.91 4.48
C SER A 109 -26.99 26.73 3.33
N ASP A 110 -26.38 26.71 2.15
CA ASP A 110 -26.81 27.52 1.01
C ASP A 110 -28.00 26.89 0.27
N ASN A 111 -28.07 25.55 0.21
CA ASN A 111 -29.03 24.82 -0.64
C ASN A 111 -30.08 24.01 0.15
N GLY A 112 -29.92 23.85 1.46
CA GLY A 112 -30.79 23.04 2.33
C GLY A 112 -30.64 21.53 2.16
N CYS A 113 -29.72 21.07 1.33
CA CYS A 113 -29.43 19.66 1.10
C CYS A 113 -27.94 19.45 0.78
N PHE A 114 -27.44 18.24 0.95
CA PHE A 114 -26.07 17.87 0.56
C PHE A 114 -25.98 17.62 -0.95
N PRO A 115 -24.80 17.81 -1.57
CA PRO A 115 -24.63 17.57 -3.00
C PRO A 115 -24.86 16.10 -3.34
N LYS A 116 -25.44 15.80 -4.50
CA LYS A 116 -25.68 14.41 -4.94
C LYS A 116 -24.42 13.80 -5.54
N SER A 117 -23.54 14.63 -6.08
CA SER A 117 -22.21 14.24 -6.53
C SER A 117 -21.18 15.33 -6.23
N LEU A 118 -19.89 15.00 -6.32
CA LEU A 118 -18.82 15.99 -6.13
C LEU A 118 -18.83 17.07 -7.22
N GLU A 119 -19.42 16.79 -8.39
CA GLU A 119 -19.53 17.78 -9.46
C GLU A 119 -20.46 18.94 -9.07
N ASP A 120 -21.44 18.73 -8.19
CA ASP A 120 -22.36 19.78 -7.72
C ASP A 120 -21.64 20.88 -6.91
N LEU A 121 -20.42 20.62 -6.42
CA LEU A 121 -19.59 21.62 -5.74
C LEU A 121 -18.96 22.62 -6.72
N VAL A 122 -18.96 22.32 -8.01
CA VAL A 122 -18.36 23.15 -9.06
C VAL A 122 -19.44 23.93 -9.81
N PRO A 123 -19.25 25.23 -10.13
CA PRO A 123 -18.05 26.03 -9.92
C PRO A 123 -17.99 26.74 -8.56
N ASN A 124 -19.11 26.89 -7.85
CA ASN A 124 -19.25 27.84 -6.75
C ASN A 124 -18.38 27.57 -5.52
N TYR A 125 -17.90 26.33 -5.35
CA TYR A 125 -17.07 25.93 -4.22
C TYR A 125 -15.69 25.41 -4.65
N ILE A 126 -15.31 25.60 -5.93
CA ILE A 126 -14.06 25.06 -6.51
C ILE A 126 -12.80 25.52 -5.77
N GLU A 127 -12.78 26.78 -5.30
CA GLU A 127 -11.65 27.36 -4.57
C GLU A 127 -11.41 26.68 -3.20
N ALA A 128 -12.42 25.99 -2.67
CA ALA A 128 -12.34 25.27 -1.41
C ALA A 128 -12.19 23.75 -1.59
N ILE A 129 -12.17 23.27 -2.84
CA ILE A 129 -11.89 21.86 -3.16
C ILE A 129 -10.37 21.71 -3.28
N PRO A 130 -9.73 20.76 -2.55
CA PRO A 130 -8.30 20.48 -2.70
C PRO A 130 -7.92 20.20 -4.16
N GLU A 131 -6.83 20.81 -4.64
CA GLU A 131 -6.37 20.67 -6.04
C GLU A 131 -6.11 19.21 -6.41
N GLU A 132 -5.73 18.36 -5.43
CA GLU A 132 -5.54 16.93 -5.64
C GLU A 132 -6.81 16.21 -6.11
N LEU A 133 -8.00 16.72 -5.78
CA LEU A 133 -9.28 16.20 -6.28
C LEU A 133 -9.67 16.76 -7.66
N ILE A 134 -9.20 17.97 -7.99
CA ILE A 134 -9.55 18.67 -9.24
C ILE A 134 -8.70 18.15 -10.42
N ASN A 135 -7.45 17.76 -10.17
CA ASN A 135 -6.46 17.46 -11.22
C ASN A 135 -6.19 15.98 -11.52
N ASP A 136 -6.86 15.02 -10.88
CA ASP A 136 -6.45 13.59 -10.97
C ASP A 136 -6.89 12.90 -12.30
N GLY A 137 -7.36 13.69 -13.28
CA GLY A 137 -8.17 13.25 -14.41
C GLY A 137 -7.46 12.98 -15.72
N LYS A 138 -6.16 12.67 -15.72
CA LYS A 138 -5.49 12.28 -16.97
C LYS A 138 -5.54 10.79 -17.28
N LYS A 139 -6.05 9.93 -16.37
CA LYS A 139 -6.43 8.54 -16.72
C LYS A 139 -7.45 7.82 -15.81
N ASP A 140 -7.64 8.19 -14.55
CA ASP A 140 -8.84 7.83 -13.75
C ASP A 140 -8.88 8.59 -12.40
N PRO A 141 -9.50 9.78 -12.35
CA PRO A 141 -9.41 10.73 -11.22
C PRO A 141 -10.10 10.32 -9.92
N TYR A 142 -11.09 9.44 -10.00
CA TYR A 142 -12.03 9.19 -8.89
C TYR A 142 -11.95 7.78 -8.33
N LYS A 143 -11.02 6.94 -8.81
CA LYS A 143 -10.90 5.55 -8.33
C LYS A 143 -10.36 5.39 -6.91
N LYS A 144 -9.98 6.48 -6.23
CA LYS A 144 -9.33 6.43 -4.91
C LYS A 144 -10.19 6.87 -3.74
N ILE A 145 -11.19 7.73 -3.93
CA ILE A 145 -12.17 8.13 -2.90
C ILE A 145 -13.52 8.25 -3.60
N TYR A 146 -14.48 7.45 -3.16
CA TYR A 146 -15.85 7.43 -3.64
C TYR A 146 -16.74 8.25 -2.70
N TYR A 147 -17.79 8.82 -3.26
CA TYR A 147 -18.78 9.61 -2.54
C TYR A 147 -20.16 8.98 -2.74
N GLU A 148 -20.89 8.78 -1.64
CA GLU A 148 -22.27 8.33 -1.64
C GLU A 148 -23.11 9.18 -0.69
N LEU A 149 -24.32 9.53 -1.12
CA LEU A 149 -25.30 10.19 -0.28
C LEU A 149 -26.36 9.18 0.15
N THR A 150 -26.20 8.60 1.34
CA THR A 150 -27.13 7.58 1.86
C THR A 150 -28.02 8.21 2.91
N CYS A 151 -29.34 8.22 2.66
CA CYS A 151 -30.34 8.79 3.58
C CYS A 151 -30.11 10.27 3.94
N GLY A 152 -29.47 11.05 3.06
CA GLY A 152 -29.12 12.45 3.34
C GLY A 152 -27.83 12.63 4.13
N GLU A 153 -27.09 11.56 4.39
CA GLU A 153 -25.77 11.62 5.02
C GLU A 153 -24.67 11.42 3.97
N PRO A 154 -23.75 12.39 3.79
CA PRO A 154 -22.64 12.26 2.87
C PRO A 154 -21.61 11.29 3.46
N LYS A 155 -21.30 10.23 2.72
CA LYS A 155 -20.29 9.24 3.07
C LYS A 155 -19.19 9.21 2.03
N PHE A 156 -17.96 9.33 2.49
CA PHE A 156 -16.78 9.03 1.69
C PHE A 156 -16.35 7.61 1.97
N TYR A 157 -15.95 6.87 0.93
CA TYR A 157 -15.31 5.58 1.12
C TYR A 157 -14.13 5.42 0.18
N PHE A 158 -13.10 4.71 0.62
CA PHE A 158 -11.96 4.37 -0.22
C PHE A 158 -11.53 2.95 0.05
N ARG A 159 -11.15 2.22 -1.01
CA ARG A 159 -10.49 0.94 -0.84
C ARG A 159 -9.10 1.16 -0.24
N THR A 160 -8.83 0.47 0.85
CA THR A 160 -7.50 0.36 1.44
C THR A 160 -6.82 -0.86 0.80
N ILE A 161 -5.57 -0.70 0.34
CA ILE A 161 -4.90 -1.68 -0.54
C ILE A 161 -4.38 -2.91 0.26
N ARG A 162 -4.76 -3.05 1.54
CA ARG A 162 -4.40 -4.21 2.37
C ARG A 162 -5.10 -5.51 1.95
N GLY A 163 -6.07 -5.42 1.05
CA GLY A 163 -6.74 -6.55 0.42
C GLY A 163 -7.78 -6.05 -0.59
N PRO A 164 -8.32 -6.93 -1.46
CA PRO A 164 -9.38 -6.56 -2.40
C PRO A 164 -10.63 -5.99 -1.72
N ASP A 165 -10.84 -6.33 -0.43
CA ASP A 165 -12.06 -6.03 0.35
C ASP A 165 -11.83 -5.03 1.49
N SER A 166 -10.58 -4.63 1.74
CA SER A 166 -10.26 -3.68 2.80
C SER A 166 -10.74 -2.28 2.38
N SER A 167 -11.53 -1.62 3.22
CA SER A 167 -12.07 -0.29 2.92
C SER A 167 -12.16 0.57 4.16
N ALA A 168 -12.04 1.88 3.97
CA ALA A 168 -12.28 2.86 5.00
C ALA A 168 -13.41 3.78 4.54
N SER A 169 -14.32 4.13 5.44
CA SER A 169 -15.38 5.08 5.18
C SER A 169 -15.48 6.12 6.29
N LEU A 170 -15.91 7.32 5.90
CA LEU A 170 -16.14 8.45 6.80
C LEU A 170 -17.49 9.06 6.50
N ASN A 171 -18.34 9.15 7.53
CA ASN A 171 -19.55 9.93 7.49
C ASN A 171 -19.23 11.39 7.83
N VAL A 172 -19.58 12.30 6.92
CA VAL A 172 -19.29 13.73 7.03
C VAL A 172 -20.10 14.39 8.14
N VAL A 173 -21.32 13.93 8.38
CA VAL A 173 -22.27 14.51 9.35
C VAL A 173 -21.97 14.04 10.76
N THR A 174 -21.83 12.73 10.95
CA THR A 174 -21.61 12.15 12.29
C THR A 174 -20.13 12.14 12.69
N GLY A 175 -19.22 12.28 11.72
CA GLY A 175 -17.79 12.10 11.93
C GLY A 175 -17.39 10.65 12.18
N GLU A 176 -18.33 9.69 12.06
CA GLU A 176 -18.06 8.27 12.24
C GLU A 176 -17.08 7.78 11.18
N TYR A 177 -16.02 7.13 11.66
CA TYR A 177 -14.98 6.52 10.84
C TYR A 177 -15.06 4.99 10.99
N TRP A 178 -15.20 4.31 9.87
CA TRP A 178 -15.26 2.85 9.80
C TRP A 178 -14.08 2.35 8.97
N HIS A 179 -13.41 1.31 9.45
CA HIS A 179 -12.33 0.66 8.73
C HIS A 179 -12.59 -0.85 8.74
N ASP A 180 -13.03 -1.40 7.62
CA ASP A 180 -13.08 -2.84 7.40
C ASP A 180 -11.71 -3.30 6.92
N THR A 181 -11.07 -4.16 7.71
CA THR A 181 -9.81 -4.84 7.40
C THR A 181 -10.05 -6.19 6.76
#